data_AF-A0A960D1H7-F1
#
_entry.id   AF-A0A960D1H7-F1
#
_cell.length_a   1.000
_cell.length_b   1.000
_cell.length_c   1.000
_cell.angle_alpha   90.00
_cell.angle_beta   90.00
_cell.angle_gamma   90.00
#
_symmetry.space_group_name_H-M   'P 1'
#
loop_
_entity.id
_entity.type
_entity.pdbx_description
1 polymer ?
#
loop_
_entity_poly.entity_id
_entity_poly.type
_entity_poly.pdbx_seq_one_letter_code
_entity_poly.pdbx_strand_id
1 'polypeptide(L)'
;QKALLDQMQAMNDTALAMGASFDQAKNDDLFYLPPEAFANPDFKRGLEMFLSPDGKSARMFITHQSDPATVEGIARVDGERKAAQEALKMTSLSNAKVYLGGVAATYKDMSDGARYDLMIAVVSSLTLIFMIMLILTRSMVASLVIVATAGSSIAASFGISVLLWQDLFGKQVQWLVMLMSVIILLAVGSDYNLLLVSRFKDEIHAGLKTGIIRSMAGTGGVVTSAGLVFAATMAGMMGSKLIVLAQMGSTIAIGLLVDTFIVRSLLMPSIAVLLGRWFWWPTVVYPRGDNHFRQPSPRPAGDERDTVAVPAQT
;
A
#
# COMPACT_ATOMS: atom_id res chain seq x y z
N GLN A 1 40.49 -32.17 -59.39
CA GLN A 1 41.01 -31.22 -58.37
C GLN A 1 40.72 -29.76 -58.73
N LYS A 2 41.05 -29.27 -59.94
CA LYS A 2 40.83 -27.87 -60.33
C LYS A 2 39.35 -27.40 -60.27
N ALA A 3 38.42 -28.21 -60.78
CA ALA A 3 36.97 -27.90 -60.72
C ALA A 3 36.40 -27.80 -59.28
N LEU A 4 36.99 -28.51 -58.33
CA LEU A 4 36.55 -28.52 -56.93
C LEU A 4 37.08 -27.28 -56.19
N LEU A 5 38.27 -26.80 -56.57
CA LEU A 5 38.84 -25.53 -56.11
C LEU A 5 38.09 -24.33 -56.70
N ASP A 6 37.76 -24.37 -58.00
CA ASP A 6 36.98 -23.31 -58.67
C ASP A 6 35.56 -23.20 -58.07
N GLN A 7 34.93 -24.33 -57.72
CA GLN A 7 33.62 -24.34 -57.07
C GLN A 7 33.69 -23.79 -55.63
N MET A 8 34.74 -24.10 -54.87
CA MET A 8 34.94 -23.52 -53.53
C MET A 8 35.21 -22.01 -53.59
N GLN A 9 35.98 -21.54 -54.57
CA GLN A 9 36.21 -20.11 -54.77
C GLN A 9 34.92 -19.38 -55.18
N ALA A 10 34.14 -19.95 -56.08
CA ALA A 10 32.85 -19.38 -56.49
C ALA A 10 31.85 -19.30 -55.32
N MET A 11 31.81 -20.30 -54.44
CA MET A 11 30.99 -20.25 -53.22
C MET A 11 31.45 -19.16 -52.25
N ASN A 12 32.76 -19.00 -52.06
CA ASN A 12 33.32 -17.99 -51.16
C ASN A 12 33.05 -16.56 -51.69
N ASP A 13 33.20 -16.35 -53.00
CA ASP A 13 32.82 -15.09 -53.67
C ASP A 13 31.32 -14.81 -53.59
N THR A 14 30.48 -15.85 -53.66
CA THR A 14 29.03 -15.71 -53.53
C THR A 14 28.65 -15.30 -52.10
N ALA A 15 29.27 -15.88 -51.08
CA ALA A 15 29.05 -15.52 -49.68
C ALA A 15 29.49 -14.08 -49.38
N LEU A 16 30.62 -13.65 -49.93
CA LEU A 16 31.12 -12.27 -49.81
C LEU A 16 30.21 -11.26 -50.53
N ALA A 17 29.75 -11.59 -51.74
CA ALA A 17 28.82 -10.76 -52.49
C ALA A 17 27.45 -10.63 -51.78
N MET A 18 26.93 -11.73 -51.23
CA MET A 18 25.71 -11.74 -50.41
C MET A 18 25.85 -10.87 -49.16
N GLY A 19 26.99 -10.95 -48.46
CA GLY A 19 27.29 -10.08 -47.32
C GLY A 19 27.30 -8.60 -47.69
N ALA A 20 28.00 -8.23 -48.76
CA ALA A 20 28.04 -6.85 -49.27
C ALA A 20 26.65 -6.33 -49.71
N SER A 21 25.81 -7.21 -50.25
CA SER A 21 24.44 -6.89 -50.66
C SER A 21 23.54 -6.59 -49.45
N PHE A 22 23.69 -7.36 -48.37
CA PHE A 22 22.95 -7.14 -47.12
C PHE A 22 23.37 -5.85 -46.42
N ASP A 23 24.69 -5.58 -46.35
CA ASP A 23 25.21 -4.31 -45.80
C ASP A 23 24.74 -3.11 -46.63
N GLN A 24 24.69 -3.21 -47.96
CA GLN A 24 24.15 -2.16 -48.82
C GLN A 24 22.65 -1.95 -48.67
N ALA A 25 21.91 -3.02 -48.37
CA ALA A 25 20.46 -2.94 -48.18
C ALA A 25 20.08 -2.09 -46.94
N LYS A 26 21.03 -1.85 -46.01
CA LYS A 26 20.81 -1.11 -44.76
C LYS A 26 19.55 -1.56 -44.02
N ASN A 27 19.32 -2.88 -44.05
CA ASN A 27 18.18 -3.47 -43.36
C ASN A 27 18.61 -3.72 -41.90
N ASP A 28 18.05 -2.96 -40.98
CA ASP A 28 18.37 -3.09 -39.54
C ASP A 28 17.73 -4.35 -38.91
N ASP A 29 16.85 -5.04 -39.63
CA ASP A 29 16.10 -6.19 -39.11
C ASP A 29 16.87 -7.52 -39.18
N LEU A 30 17.85 -7.63 -40.08
CA LEU A 30 18.51 -8.90 -40.42
C LEU A 30 19.99 -8.68 -40.73
N PHE A 31 20.84 -9.59 -40.26
CA PHE A 31 22.27 -9.62 -40.62
C PHE A 31 22.62 -10.97 -41.26
N TYR A 32 23.56 -10.95 -42.20
CA TYR A 32 24.09 -12.16 -42.81
C TYR A 32 25.30 -12.67 -42.02
N LEU A 33 25.21 -13.92 -41.54
CA LEU A 33 26.34 -14.59 -40.90
C LEU A 33 26.91 -15.67 -41.86
N PRO A 34 28.13 -15.50 -42.38
CA PRO A 34 28.73 -16.46 -43.30
C PRO A 34 29.00 -17.82 -42.63
N PRO A 35 28.87 -18.95 -43.37
CA PRO A 35 29.08 -20.29 -42.81
C PRO A 35 30.46 -20.50 -42.16
N GLU A 36 31.48 -19.81 -42.68
CA GLU A 36 32.86 -19.88 -42.18
C GLU A 36 32.98 -19.31 -40.76
N ALA A 37 32.08 -18.40 -40.35
CA ALA A 37 32.07 -17.84 -39.00
C ALA A 37 31.84 -18.94 -37.94
N PHE A 38 31.06 -19.98 -38.25
CA PHE A 38 30.83 -21.12 -37.36
C PHE A 38 32.08 -21.99 -37.14
N ALA A 39 33.08 -21.90 -38.02
CA ALA A 39 34.36 -22.61 -37.87
C ALA A 39 35.34 -21.85 -36.95
N ASN A 40 35.11 -20.56 -36.70
CA ASN A 40 36.00 -19.73 -35.89
C ASN A 40 36.03 -20.19 -34.41
N PRO A 41 37.21 -20.49 -33.83
CA PRO A 41 37.34 -20.89 -32.42
C PRO A 41 36.76 -19.88 -31.41
N ASP A 42 36.84 -18.58 -31.71
CA ASP A 42 36.30 -17.52 -30.85
C ASP A 42 34.77 -17.51 -30.88
N PHE A 43 34.19 -17.74 -32.06
CA PHE A 43 32.74 -17.82 -32.23
C PHE A 43 32.16 -19.03 -31.50
N LYS A 44 32.84 -20.18 -31.55
CA LYS A 44 32.46 -21.39 -30.79
C LYS A 44 32.47 -21.15 -29.28
N ARG A 45 33.52 -20.50 -28.77
CA ARG A 45 33.58 -20.09 -27.35
C ARG A 45 32.45 -19.12 -26.98
N GLY A 46 32.11 -18.18 -27.86
CA GLY A 46 30.96 -17.30 -27.68
C GLY A 46 29.64 -18.07 -27.60
N LEU A 47 29.39 -18.97 -28.55
CA LEU A 47 28.19 -19.83 -28.54
C LEU A 47 28.03 -20.59 -27.22
N GLU A 48 29.12 -21.16 -26.67
CA GLU A 48 29.09 -21.86 -25.39
C GLU A 48 28.71 -20.96 -24.19
N MET A 49 29.00 -19.66 -24.26
CA MET A 49 28.65 -18.69 -23.20
C MET A 49 27.20 -18.18 -23.30
N PHE A 50 26.66 -18.13 -24.51
CA PHE A 50 25.35 -17.49 -24.79
C PHE A 50 24.23 -18.49 -25.09
N LEU A 51 24.54 -19.70 -25.56
CA LEU A 51 23.57 -20.77 -25.79
C LEU A 51 23.66 -21.84 -24.72
N SER A 52 22.53 -22.45 -24.41
CA SER A 52 22.50 -23.63 -23.55
C SER A 52 23.14 -24.84 -24.25
N PRO A 53 23.67 -25.83 -23.51
CA PRO A 53 24.26 -27.04 -24.09
C PRO A 53 23.30 -27.84 -24.97
N ASP A 54 21.98 -27.72 -24.74
CA ASP A 54 20.93 -28.36 -25.55
C ASP A 54 20.49 -27.50 -26.76
N GLY A 55 21.04 -26.30 -26.93
CA GLY A 55 20.76 -25.37 -28.02
C GLY A 55 19.35 -24.76 -27.99
N LYS A 56 18.58 -24.95 -26.91
CA LYS A 56 17.17 -24.50 -26.84
C LYS A 56 16.99 -23.14 -26.18
N SER A 57 18.01 -22.61 -25.52
CA SER A 57 17.97 -21.33 -24.82
C SER A 57 19.12 -20.46 -25.28
N ALA A 58 18.83 -19.18 -25.50
CA ALA A 58 19.81 -18.14 -25.75
C ALA A 58 19.71 -17.08 -24.66
N ARG A 59 20.87 -16.60 -24.20
CA ARG A 59 20.98 -15.43 -23.31
C ARG A 59 21.50 -14.26 -24.15
N MET A 60 21.04 -13.06 -23.82
CA MET A 60 21.57 -11.81 -24.36
C MET A 60 21.77 -10.84 -23.20
N PHE A 61 22.82 -10.02 -23.25
CA PHE A 61 23.05 -8.96 -22.26
C PHE A 61 22.62 -7.63 -22.86
N ILE A 62 21.76 -6.93 -22.14
CA ILE A 62 21.35 -5.57 -22.46
C ILE A 62 22.02 -4.66 -21.44
N THR A 63 22.87 -3.76 -21.92
CA THR A 63 23.59 -2.81 -21.06
C THR A 63 23.14 -1.41 -21.42
N HIS A 64 22.59 -0.69 -20.45
CA HIS A 64 22.24 0.72 -20.62
C HIS A 64 23.33 1.63 -20.05
N GLN A 65 23.39 2.85 -20.58
CA GLN A 65 24.23 3.91 -20.01
C GLN A 65 23.68 4.44 -18.68
N SER A 66 22.38 4.28 -18.44
CA SER A 66 21.68 4.69 -17.22
C SER A 66 21.75 3.63 -16.14
N ASP A 67 21.75 4.06 -14.88
CA ASP A 67 21.73 3.16 -13.72
C ASP A 67 20.42 2.33 -13.70
N PRO A 68 20.49 0.99 -13.72
CA PRO A 68 19.33 0.11 -13.72
C PRO A 68 18.50 0.15 -12.42
N ALA A 69 19.01 0.72 -11.32
CA ALA A 69 18.29 0.87 -10.06
C ALA A 69 17.46 2.17 -9.98
N THR A 70 17.42 2.95 -11.06
CA THR A 70 16.63 4.20 -11.13
C THR A 70 15.23 3.97 -11.69
N VAL A 71 14.31 4.92 -11.44
CA VAL A 71 12.95 4.88 -12.00
C VAL A 71 12.96 4.77 -13.52
N GLU A 72 13.87 5.50 -14.19
CA GLU A 72 14.03 5.43 -15.64
C GLU A 72 14.54 4.08 -16.11
N GLY A 73 15.53 3.50 -15.42
CA GLY A 73 16.06 2.17 -15.72
C GLY A 73 15.00 1.07 -15.56
N ILE A 74 14.21 1.13 -14.49
CA ILE A 74 13.11 0.19 -14.21
C ILE A 74 11.99 0.32 -15.25
N ALA A 75 11.66 1.54 -15.69
CA ALA A 75 10.58 1.77 -16.65
C ALA A 75 10.85 1.18 -18.05
N ARG A 76 12.12 1.00 -18.43
CA ARG A 76 12.49 0.44 -19.75
C ARG A 76 12.26 -1.05 -19.87
N VAL A 77 12.25 -1.78 -18.75
CA VAL A 77 12.06 -3.23 -18.68
C VAL A 77 10.83 -3.71 -19.47
N ASP A 78 9.71 -3.01 -19.35
CA ASP A 78 8.48 -3.38 -20.05
C ASP A 78 8.59 -3.18 -21.56
N GLY A 79 9.26 -2.09 -21.98
CA GLY A 79 9.55 -1.80 -23.38
C GLY A 79 10.50 -2.82 -24.00
N GLU A 80 11.57 -3.19 -23.30
CA GLU A 80 12.53 -4.21 -23.74
C GLU A 80 11.87 -5.58 -23.86
N ARG A 81 11.09 -5.98 -22.85
CA ARG A 81 10.35 -7.25 -22.88
C ARG A 81 9.39 -7.29 -24.07
N LYS A 82 8.66 -6.19 -24.31
CA LYS A 82 7.72 -6.09 -25.43
C LYS A 82 8.43 -6.10 -26.78
N ALA A 83 9.51 -5.33 -26.93
CA ALA A 83 10.32 -5.31 -28.15
C ALA A 83 10.89 -6.69 -28.48
N ALA A 84 11.42 -7.40 -27.47
CA ALA A 84 11.90 -8.77 -27.63
C ALA A 84 10.78 -9.73 -28.05
N GLN A 85 9.58 -9.62 -27.46
CA GLN A 85 8.43 -10.43 -27.86
C GLN A 85 7.93 -10.10 -29.28
N GLU A 86 8.01 -8.83 -29.68
CA GLU A 86 7.61 -8.39 -31.01
C GLU A 86 8.62 -8.84 -32.08
N ALA A 87 9.91 -8.79 -31.79
CA ALA A 87 10.98 -9.26 -32.68
C ALA A 87 10.91 -10.77 -32.97
N LEU A 88 10.33 -11.56 -32.06
CA LEU A 88 10.11 -13.00 -32.30
C LEU A 88 8.94 -13.28 -33.24
N LYS A 89 8.01 -12.34 -33.43
CA LYS A 89 6.88 -12.52 -34.34
C LYS A 89 7.41 -12.65 -35.77
N MET A 90 6.74 -13.45 -36.59
CA MET A 90 7.14 -13.72 -37.98
C MET A 90 8.47 -14.47 -38.16
N THR A 91 9.10 -14.93 -37.07
CA THR A 91 10.30 -15.79 -37.12
C THR A 91 9.95 -17.25 -36.81
N SER A 92 10.87 -18.18 -37.07
CA SER A 92 10.77 -19.58 -36.64
C SER A 92 10.72 -19.75 -35.11
N LEU A 93 11.01 -18.69 -34.36
CA LEU A 93 11.04 -18.65 -32.89
C LEU A 93 9.79 -18.00 -32.30
N SER A 94 8.69 -17.89 -33.05
CA SER A 94 7.46 -17.23 -32.59
C SER A 94 6.87 -17.79 -31.28
N ASN A 95 7.14 -19.06 -30.96
CA ASN A 95 6.69 -19.73 -29.73
C ASN A 95 7.74 -19.72 -28.60
N ALA A 96 8.87 -19.03 -28.77
CA ALA A 96 9.89 -18.93 -27.74
C ALA A 96 9.40 -18.09 -26.55
N LYS A 97 9.79 -18.50 -25.33
CA LYS A 97 9.49 -17.76 -24.11
C LYS A 97 10.60 -16.75 -23.82
N VAL A 98 10.23 -15.49 -23.64
CA VAL A 98 11.17 -14.42 -23.29
C VAL A 98 11.14 -14.19 -21.78
N TYR A 99 12.31 -14.26 -21.16
CA TYR A 99 12.51 -13.92 -19.76
C TYR A 99 13.54 -12.81 -19.66
N LEU A 100 13.24 -11.78 -18.86
CA LEU A 100 14.17 -10.70 -18.56
C LEU A 100 14.60 -10.83 -17.10
N GLY A 101 15.89 -10.69 -16.85
CA GLY A 101 16.47 -10.73 -15.51
C GLY A 101 17.50 -9.62 -15.34
N GLY A 102 18.10 -9.56 -14.15
CA GLY A 102 19.04 -8.50 -13.78
C GLY A 102 18.39 -7.44 -12.90
N VAL A 103 19.18 -6.43 -12.52
CA VAL A 103 18.83 -5.48 -11.46
C VAL A 103 17.51 -4.76 -11.75
N ALA A 104 17.38 -4.14 -12.92
CA ALA A 104 16.18 -3.39 -13.29
C ALA A 104 14.92 -4.29 -13.31
N ALA A 105 15.02 -5.48 -13.90
CA ALA A 105 13.91 -6.44 -13.97
C ALA A 105 13.47 -6.90 -12.56
N THR A 106 14.42 -7.22 -11.68
CA THR A 106 14.12 -7.59 -10.29
C THR A 106 13.44 -6.46 -9.53
N TYR A 107 13.91 -5.21 -9.68
CA TYR A 107 13.27 -4.06 -9.04
C TYR A 107 11.88 -3.78 -9.61
N LYS A 108 11.66 -3.98 -10.91
CA LYS A 108 10.35 -3.90 -11.53
C LYS A 108 9.38 -4.90 -10.93
N ASP A 109 9.78 -6.17 -10.87
CA ASP A 109 8.96 -7.25 -10.30
C ASP A 109 8.64 -6.97 -8.81
N MET A 110 9.62 -6.49 -8.05
CA MET A 110 9.41 -6.13 -6.64
C MET A 110 8.50 -4.92 -6.47
N SER A 111 8.59 -3.91 -7.34
CA SER A 111 7.71 -2.75 -7.33
C SER A 111 6.26 -3.11 -7.69
N ASP A 112 6.08 -3.95 -8.70
CA ASP A 112 4.75 -4.45 -9.09
C ASP A 112 4.16 -5.31 -7.97
N GLY A 113 4.93 -6.24 -7.41
CA GLY A 113 4.53 -7.07 -6.27
C GLY A 113 4.11 -6.23 -5.07
N ALA A 114 4.93 -5.24 -4.68
CA ALA A 114 4.61 -4.33 -3.59
C ALA A 114 3.30 -3.55 -3.80
N ARG A 115 2.99 -3.17 -5.05
CA ARG A 115 1.73 -2.49 -5.38
C ARG A 115 0.53 -3.41 -5.17
N TYR A 116 0.61 -4.66 -5.63
CA TYR A 116 -0.47 -5.64 -5.43
C TYR A 116 -0.63 -5.98 -3.94
N ASP A 117 0.47 -6.22 -3.25
CA ASP A 117 0.46 -6.50 -1.81
C ASP A 117 -0.12 -5.34 -1.02
N LEU A 118 0.24 -4.10 -1.34
CA LEU A 118 -0.35 -2.91 -0.71
C LEU A 118 -1.85 -2.83 -0.96
N MET A 119 -2.30 -3.06 -2.19
CA MET A 119 -3.73 -3.05 -2.52
C MET A 119 -4.50 -4.13 -1.74
N ILE A 120 -3.96 -5.35 -1.71
CA ILE A 120 -4.54 -6.47 -0.95
C ILE A 120 -4.57 -6.13 0.55
N ALA A 121 -3.46 -5.63 1.10
CA ALA A 121 -3.35 -5.27 2.51
C ALA A 121 -4.34 -4.18 2.89
N VAL A 122 -4.42 -3.08 2.13
CA VAL A 122 -5.35 -1.96 2.38
C VAL A 122 -6.80 -2.44 2.30
N VAL A 123 -7.19 -3.10 1.20
CA VAL A 123 -8.59 -3.52 1.01
C VAL A 123 -8.99 -4.56 2.05
N SER A 124 -8.15 -5.57 2.30
CA SER A 124 -8.45 -6.63 3.27
C SER A 124 -8.55 -6.09 4.68
N SER A 125 -7.63 -5.21 5.06
CA SER A 125 -7.58 -4.66 6.41
C SER A 125 -8.68 -3.63 6.69
N LEU A 126 -8.99 -2.74 5.73
CA LEU A 126 -10.16 -1.85 5.84
C LEU A 126 -11.47 -2.64 5.91
N THR A 127 -11.59 -3.72 5.12
CA THR A 127 -12.76 -4.61 5.16
C THR A 127 -12.87 -5.32 6.50
N LEU A 128 -11.76 -5.83 7.04
CA LEU A 128 -11.71 -6.48 8.35
C LEU A 128 -12.08 -5.50 9.48
N ILE A 129 -11.48 -4.31 9.50
CA ILE A 129 -11.81 -3.26 10.49
C ILE A 129 -13.28 -2.88 10.36
N PHE A 130 -13.78 -2.67 9.14
CA PHE A 130 -15.19 -2.37 8.90
C PHE A 130 -16.10 -3.46 9.49
N MET A 131 -15.78 -4.73 9.25
CA MET A 131 -16.56 -5.87 9.75
C MET A 131 -16.55 -5.95 11.28
N ILE A 132 -15.39 -5.77 11.90
CA ILE A 132 -15.25 -5.74 13.37
C ILE A 132 -16.04 -4.56 13.95
N MET A 133 -15.91 -3.36 13.35
CA MET A 133 -16.65 -2.18 13.79
C MET A 133 -18.16 -2.35 13.62
N LEU A 134 -18.61 -3.01 12.55
CA LEU A 134 -20.02 -3.30 12.31
C LEU A 134 -20.58 -4.22 13.40
N ILE A 135 -19.83 -5.26 13.79
CA ILE A 135 -20.21 -6.19 14.86
C ILE A 135 -20.28 -5.46 16.21
N LEU A 136 -19.29 -4.61 16.51
CA LEU A 136 -19.19 -3.92 17.80
C LEU A 136 -20.18 -2.78 17.94
N THR A 137 -20.29 -1.91 16.95
CA THR A 137 -21.19 -0.75 16.98
C THR A 137 -22.64 -1.13 16.69
N ARG A 138 -22.87 -2.23 15.95
CA ARG A 138 -24.17 -2.57 15.34
C ARG A 138 -24.76 -1.41 14.52
N SER A 139 -23.90 -0.52 14.03
CA SER A 139 -24.27 0.63 13.21
C SER A 139 -23.42 0.64 11.94
N MET A 140 -24.09 0.66 10.79
CA MET A 140 -23.40 0.67 9.50
C MET A 140 -22.75 2.04 9.26
N VAL A 141 -23.43 3.11 9.63
CA VAL A 141 -22.95 4.48 9.45
C VAL A 141 -21.76 4.77 10.36
N ALA A 142 -21.82 4.38 11.64
CA ALA A 142 -20.70 4.57 12.56
C ALA A 142 -19.45 3.85 12.05
N SER A 143 -19.60 2.59 11.65
CA SER A 143 -18.51 1.76 11.13
C SER A 143 -17.88 2.35 9.88
N LEU A 144 -18.70 2.86 8.95
CA LEU A 144 -18.21 3.50 7.73
C LEU A 144 -17.45 4.79 8.04
N VAL A 145 -17.98 5.62 8.95
CA VAL A 145 -17.31 6.86 9.37
C VAL A 145 -15.95 6.54 9.98
N ILE A 146 -15.86 5.60 10.92
CA ILE A 146 -14.60 5.22 11.57
C ILE A 146 -13.54 4.79 10.55
N VAL A 147 -13.93 3.96 9.58
CA VAL A 147 -13.02 3.47 8.55
C VAL A 147 -12.62 4.58 7.59
N ALA A 148 -13.56 5.44 7.20
CA ALA A 148 -13.29 6.58 6.32
C ALA A 148 -12.36 7.59 6.99
N THR A 149 -12.55 7.87 8.28
CA THR A 149 -11.71 8.80 9.02
C THR A 149 -10.30 8.23 9.23
N ALA A 150 -10.16 6.94 9.52
CA ALA A 150 -8.86 6.25 9.57
C ALA A 150 -8.15 6.24 8.19
N GLY A 151 -8.89 5.95 7.11
CA GLY A 151 -8.35 6.04 5.76
C GLY A 151 -7.88 7.46 5.42
N SER A 152 -8.61 8.48 5.88
CA SER A 152 -8.24 9.88 5.65
C SER A 152 -6.98 10.30 6.41
N SER A 153 -6.74 9.81 7.63
CA SER A 153 -5.49 10.10 8.36
C SER A 153 -4.28 9.45 7.70
N ILE A 154 -4.43 8.21 7.22
CA ILE A 154 -3.40 7.51 6.44
C ILE A 154 -3.08 8.29 5.14
N ALA A 155 -4.11 8.69 4.39
CA ALA A 155 -3.93 9.46 3.16
C ALA A 155 -3.27 10.83 3.43
N ALA A 156 -3.68 11.53 4.49
CA ALA A 156 -3.08 12.79 4.89
C ALA A 156 -1.61 12.63 5.33
N SER A 157 -1.29 11.57 6.08
CA SER A 157 0.07 11.21 6.46
C SER A 157 0.98 11.05 5.24
N PHE A 158 0.50 10.34 4.21
CA PHE A 158 1.25 10.19 2.96
C PHE A 158 1.42 11.49 2.21
N GLY A 159 0.35 12.28 2.06
CA GLY A 159 0.43 13.58 1.41
C GLY A 159 1.48 14.47 2.07
N ILE A 160 1.44 14.58 3.41
CA ILE A 160 2.40 15.40 4.17
C ILE A 160 3.82 14.82 4.06
N SER A 161 3.99 13.50 4.14
CA SER A 161 5.32 12.88 4.02
C SER A 161 5.94 13.10 2.64
N VAL A 162 5.14 12.98 1.57
CA VAL A 162 5.56 13.28 0.21
C VAL A 162 5.99 14.75 0.09
N LEU A 163 5.17 15.68 0.58
CA LEU A 163 5.52 17.12 0.58
C LEU A 163 6.82 17.39 1.35
N LEU A 164 6.99 16.79 2.53
CA LEU A 164 8.21 16.99 3.33
C LEU A 164 9.44 16.42 2.64
N TRP A 165 9.40 15.18 2.17
CA TRP A 165 10.60 14.53 1.66
C TRP A 165 10.93 14.94 0.22
N GLN A 166 9.92 15.03 -0.65
CA GLN A 166 10.12 15.38 -2.05
C GLN A 166 10.32 16.88 -2.25
N ASP A 167 9.44 17.72 -1.69
CA ASP A 167 9.50 19.17 -1.96
C ASP A 167 10.48 19.90 -1.05
N LEU A 168 10.54 19.55 0.24
CA LEU A 168 11.40 20.25 1.20
C LEU A 168 12.83 19.68 1.23
N PHE A 169 12.98 18.36 1.26
CA PHE A 169 14.30 17.70 1.32
C PHE A 169 14.86 17.26 -0.03
N GLY A 170 14.09 17.33 -1.12
CA GLY A 170 14.52 16.95 -2.47
C GLY A 170 14.83 15.46 -2.62
N LYS A 171 14.34 14.60 -1.72
CA LYS A 171 14.59 13.15 -1.72
C LYS A 171 13.33 12.39 -2.06
N GLN A 172 13.46 11.48 -3.01
CA GLN A 172 12.36 10.57 -3.33
C GLN A 172 12.03 9.67 -2.14
N VAL A 173 10.74 9.47 -1.91
CA VAL A 173 10.24 8.57 -0.88
C VAL A 173 10.34 7.15 -1.40
N GLN A 174 10.99 6.27 -0.64
CA GLN A 174 11.14 4.88 -1.02
C GLN A 174 9.77 4.16 -0.99
N TRP A 175 9.48 3.29 -1.96
CA TRP A 175 8.21 2.52 -2.00
C TRP A 175 7.93 1.75 -0.71
N LEU A 176 8.98 1.24 -0.05
CA LEU A 176 8.87 0.48 1.20
C LEU A 176 8.30 1.33 2.35
N VAL A 177 8.61 2.62 2.36
CA VAL A 177 8.11 3.56 3.38
C VAL A 177 6.59 3.63 3.32
N MET A 178 6.03 3.68 2.11
CA MET A 178 4.58 3.71 1.91
C MET A 178 3.93 2.43 2.45
N LEU A 179 4.44 1.27 2.04
CA LEU A 179 3.90 -0.03 2.43
C LEU A 179 3.96 -0.24 3.96
N MET A 180 5.09 0.06 4.59
CA MET A 180 5.25 -0.06 6.05
C MET A 180 4.39 0.93 6.82
N SER A 181 4.28 2.16 6.36
CA SER A 181 3.47 3.17 7.04
C SER A 181 1.99 2.83 6.97
N VAL A 182 1.47 2.32 5.85
CA VAL A 182 0.08 1.81 5.78
C VAL A 182 -0.14 0.77 6.85
N ILE A 183 0.71 -0.27 6.87
CA ILE A 183 0.52 -1.42 7.76
C ILE A 183 0.55 -0.98 9.23
N ILE A 184 1.52 -0.14 9.62
CA ILE A 184 1.68 0.30 11.00
C ILE A 184 0.57 1.28 11.40
N LEU A 185 0.26 2.28 10.57
CA LEU A 185 -0.79 3.25 10.87
C LEU A 185 -2.16 2.60 10.94
N LEU A 186 -2.41 1.60 10.09
CA LEU A 186 -3.67 0.90 10.09
C LEU A 186 -3.78 -0.07 11.27
N ALA A 187 -2.71 -0.78 11.63
CA ALA A 187 -2.67 -1.61 12.83
C ALA A 187 -2.99 -0.77 14.08
N VAL A 188 -2.23 0.31 14.28
CA VAL A 188 -2.34 1.13 15.49
C VAL A 188 -3.59 2.01 15.49
N GLY A 189 -3.97 2.58 14.35
CA GLY A 189 -5.19 3.37 14.21
C GLY A 189 -6.46 2.56 14.49
N SER A 190 -6.47 1.28 14.09
CA SER A 190 -7.61 0.39 14.33
C SER A 190 -7.85 0.11 15.82
N ASP A 191 -6.79 -0.12 16.59
CA ASP A 191 -6.86 -0.42 18.02
C ASP A 191 -7.36 0.77 18.85
N TYR A 192 -6.99 2.00 18.47
CA TYR A 192 -7.47 3.19 19.15
C TYR A 192 -8.90 3.54 18.79
N ASN A 193 -9.30 3.34 17.53
CA ASN A 193 -10.70 3.49 17.11
C ASN A 193 -11.60 2.53 17.88
N LEU A 194 -11.14 1.31 18.11
CA LEU A 194 -11.85 0.33 18.93
C LEU A 194 -12.09 0.81 20.36
N LEU A 195 -11.07 1.30 21.07
CA LEU A 195 -11.19 1.77 22.45
C LEU A 195 -12.17 2.94 22.60
N LEU A 196 -12.10 3.90 21.69
CA LEU A 196 -12.95 5.09 21.71
C LEU A 196 -14.42 4.73 21.42
N VAL A 197 -14.65 3.79 20.51
CA VAL A 197 -15.98 3.34 20.12
C VAL A 197 -16.63 2.46 21.20
N SER A 198 -15.88 1.55 21.82
CA SER A 198 -16.37 0.80 22.97
C SER A 198 -16.89 1.75 24.05
N ARG A 199 -16.15 2.84 24.29
CA ARG A 199 -16.48 3.82 25.31
C ARG A 199 -17.62 4.74 24.92
N PHE A 200 -17.76 5.10 23.63
CA PHE A 200 -18.99 5.75 23.15
C PHE A 200 -20.20 4.85 23.38
N LYS A 201 -20.08 3.54 23.10
CA LYS A 201 -21.17 2.58 23.30
C LYS A 201 -21.59 2.44 24.77
N ASP A 202 -20.61 2.44 25.68
CA ASP A 202 -20.89 2.36 27.12
C ASP A 202 -21.66 3.61 27.61
N GLU A 203 -21.28 4.80 27.15
CA GLU A 203 -21.82 6.09 27.60
C GLU A 203 -23.05 6.59 26.81
N ILE A 204 -23.44 5.92 25.71
CA ILE A 204 -24.68 6.24 24.96
C ILE A 204 -25.92 6.25 25.86
N HIS A 205 -25.94 5.42 26.91
CA HIS A 205 -27.05 5.35 27.86
C HIS A 205 -27.26 6.67 28.62
N ALA A 206 -26.24 7.54 28.70
CA ALA A 206 -26.32 8.87 29.30
C ALA A 206 -26.89 9.95 28.35
N GLY A 207 -27.14 9.62 27.08
CA GLY A 207 -27.66 10.52 26.03
C GLY A 207 -26.58 10.92 25.01
N LEU A 208 -26.95 11.12 23.74
CA LEU A 208 -26.01 11.29 22.62
C LEU A 208 -24.97 12.40 22.82
N LYS A 209 -25.39 13.61 23.20
CA LYS A 209 -24.48 14.75 23.39
C LYS A 209 -23.61 14.58 24.64
N THR A 210 -24.21 14.15 25.74
CA THR A 210 -23.52 13.95 27.02
C THR A 210 -22.56 12.77 26.97
N GLY A 211 -22.94 11.69 26.30
CA GLY A 211 -22.12 10.50 26.11
C GLY A 211 -20.89 10.79 25.26
N ILE A 212 -21.02 11.54 24.15
CA ILE A 212 -19.85 11.94 23.35
C ILE A 212 -18.87 12.77 24.19
N ILE A 213 -19.37 13.77 24.94
CA ILE A 213 -18.53 14.63 25.78
C ILE A 213 -17.85 13.82 26.89
N ARG A 214 -18.58 12.92 27.56
CA ARG A 214 -18.05 12.12 28.67
C ARG A 214 -17.05 11.06 28.21
N SER A 215 -17.31 10.40 27.09
CA SER A 215 -16.37 9.46 26.48
C SER A 215 -15.08 10.17 26.05
N MET A 216 -15.19 11.36 25.43
CA MET A 216 -14.02 12.16 25.05
C MET A 216 -13.22 12.62 26.28
N ALA A 217 -13.89 13.09 27.34
CA ALA A 217 -13.24 13.50 28.58
C ALA A 217 -12.55 12.33 29.31
N GLY A 218 -13.17 11.15 29.32
CA GLY A 218 -12.66 9.98 30.05
C GLY A 218 -11.58 9.20 29.31
N THR A 219 -11.61 9.17 27.97
CA THR A 219 -10.70 8.31 27.18
C THR A 219 -9.79 9.07 26.23
N GLY A 220 -10.11 10.34 25.92
CA GLY A 220 -9.26 11.19 25.10
C GLY A 220 -7.85 11.32 25.69
N GLY A 221 -7.71 11.56 27.00
CA GLY A 221 -6.39 11.71 27.62
C GLY A 221 -5.49 10.47 27.55
N VAL A 222 -6.05 9.27 27.68
CA VAL A 222 -5.29 8.01 27.61
C VAL A 222 -4.88 7.72 26.16
N VAL A 223 -5.81 7.90 25.21
CA VAL A 223 -5.53 7.63 23.79
C VAL A 223 -4.56 8.68 23.23
N THR A 224 -4.71 9.94 23.59
CA THR A 224 -3.80 11.01 23.15
C THR A 224 -2.40 10.84 23.74
N SER A 225 -2.27 10.45 25.01
CA SER A 225 -0.95 10.20 25.60
C SER A 225 -0.26 8.99 24.98
N ALA A 226 -0.98 7.88 24.75
CA ALA A 226 -0.45 6.72 24.06
C ALA A 226 -0.01 7.05 22.61
N GLY A 227 -0.87 7.77 21.86
CA GLY A 227 -0.56 8.21 20.50
C GLY A 227 0.66 9.14 20.44
N LEU A 228 0.81 10.05 21.41
CA LEU A 228 1.95 10.96 21.49
C LEU A 228 3.26 10.23 21.81
N VAL A 229 3.24 9.29 22.77
CA VAL A 229 4.41 8.46 23.09
C VAL A 229 4.84 7.67 21.87
N PHE A 230 3.89 7.04 21.18
CA PHE A 230 4.21 6.25 20.00
C PHE A 230 4.71 7.11 18.83
N ALA A 231 4.09 8.27 18.58
CA ALA A 231 4.58 9.23 17.61
C ALA A 231 6.00 9.72 17.94
N ALA A 232 6.31 9.97 19.21
CA ALA A 232 7.65 10.34 19.65
C ALA A 232 8.68 9.23 19.42
N THR A 233 8.32 7.96 19.69
CA THR A 233 9.22 6.83 19.39
C THR A 233 9.52 6.70 17.90
N MET A 234 8.51 6.89 17.05
CA MET A 234 8.66 6.85 15.58
C MET A 234 9.47 8.05 15.07
N ALA A 235 9.24 9.25 15.62
CA ALA A 235 10.02 10.44 15.33
C ALA A 235 11.50 10.26 15.70
N GLY A 236 11.81 9.49 16.75
CA GLY A 236 13.19 9.14 17.12
C GLY A 236 13.98 8.43 16.00
N MET A 237 13.29 7.71 15.10
CA MET A 237 13.94 7.05 13.96
C MET A 237 14.46 8.03 12.90
N MET A 238 14.03 9.30 12.95
CA MET A 238 14.58 10.37 12.09
C MET A 238 16.09 10.59 12.29
N GLY A 239 16.62 10.26 13.47
CA GLY A 239 18.06 10.34 13.74
C GLY A 239 18.89 9.24 13.07
N SER A 240 18.25 8.28 12.37
CA SER A 240 18.95 7.20 11.70
C SER A 240 19.75 7.69 10.49
N LYS A 241 20.97 7.15 10.32
CA LYS A 241 21.77 7.35 9.10
C LYS A 241 21.12 6.71 7.87
N LEU A 242 20.21 5.76 8.08
CA LEU A 242 19.50 5.07 7.01
C LEU A 242 18.24 5.88 6.64
N ILE A 243 18.27 6.55 5.48
CA ILE A 243 17.20 7.46 5.02
C ILE A 243 15.83 6.78 5.00
N VAL A 244 15.78 5.51 4.58
CA VAL A 244 14.52 4.72 4.56
C VAL A 244 13.90 4.63 5.95
N LEU A 245 14.72 4.46 6.99
CA LEU A 245 14.26 4.36 8.38
C LEU A 245 13.77 5.71 8.91
N ALA A 246 14.46 6.81 8.55
CA ALA A 246 14.05 8.16 8.88
C ALA A 246 12.75 8.58 8.17
N GLN A 247 12.60 8.22 6.89
CA GLN A 247 11.37 8.44 6.11
C GLN A 247 10.19 7.66 6.70
N MET A 248 10.41 6.38 7.05
CA MET A 248 9.38 5.55 7.67
C MET A 248 8.94 6.12 9.02
N GLY A 249 9.89 6.41 9.92
CA GLY A 249 9.57 6.94 11.25
C GLY A 249 8.86 8.28 11.21
N SER A 250 9.31 9.21 10.36
CA SER A 250 8.65 10.52 10.19
C SER A 250 7.24 10.38 9.63
N THR A 251 7.03 9.53 8.61
CA THR A 251 5.69 9.31 8.02
C THR A 251 4.72 8.77 9.06
N ILE A 252 5.13 7.74 9.79
CA ILE A 252 4.29 7.12 10.84
C ILE A 252 4.03 8.13 11.97
N ALA A 253 5.04 8.86 12.44
CA ALA A 253 4.87 9.87 13.47
C ALA A 253 3.84 10.94 13.06
N ILE A 254 3.94 11.47 11.84
CA ILE A 254 2.98 12.44 11.30
C ILE A 254 1.59 11.83 11.22
N GLY A 255 1.47 10.60 10.73
CA GLY A 255 0.16 9.94 10.62
C GLY A 255 -0.52 9.73 11.98
N LEU A 256 0.25 9.35 12.99
CA LEU A 256 -0.26 9.21 14.36
C LEU A 256 -0.67 10.56 14.96
N LEU A 257 0.10 11.62 14.72
CA LEU A 257 -0.23 12.96 15.20
C LEU A 257 -1.49 13.49 14.52
N VAL A 258 -1.61 13.33 13.20
CA VAL A 258 -2.81 13.70 12.44
C VAL A 258 -4.02 12.90 12.92
N ASP A 259 -3.88 11.59 13.10
CA ASP A 259 -4.95 10.75 13.62
C ASP A 259 -5.40 11.21 15.02
N THR A 260 -4.43 11.46 15.91
CA THR A 260 -4.71 11.79 17.31
C THR A 260 -5.30 13.19 17.47
N PHE A 261 -4.68 14.21 16.88
CA PHE A 261 -5.04 15.60 17.10
C PHE A 261 -6.12 16.11 16.15
N ILE A 262 -6.16 15.64 14.92
CA ILE A 262 -7.11 16.14 13.92
C ILE A 262 -8.29 15.19 13.83
N VAL A 263 -8.03 13.93 13.52
CA VAL A 263 -9.11 12.99 13.21
C VAL A 263 -9.91 12.62 14.46
N ARG A 264 -9.24 12.17 15.51
CA ARG A 264 -9.87 11.67 16.73
C ARG A 264 -10.41 12.78 17.62
N SER A 265 -9.68 13.88 17.74
CA SER A 265 -10.07 14.97 18.64
C SER A 265 -11.11 15.91 18.04
N LEU A 266 -11.12 16.10 16.71
CA LEU A 266 -11.99 17.07 16.05
C LEU A 266 -12.96 16.42 15.07
N LEU A 267 -12.46 15.67 14.11
CA LEU A 267 -13.25 15.20 12.98
C LEU A 267 -14.30 14.14 13.39
N MET A 268 -13.88 13.16 14.18
CA MET A 268 -14.72 12.06 14.64
C MET A 268 -15.88 12.54 15.55
N PRO A 269 -15.65 13.36 16.61
CA PRO A 269 -16.74 13.92 17.41
C PRO A 269 -17.65 14.83 16.61
N SER A 270 -17.09 15.64 15.70
CA SER A 270 -17.89 16.56 14.87
C SER A 270 -18.85 15.80 13.95
N ILE A 271 -18.37 14.74 13.30
CA ILE A 271 -19.23 13.88 12.46
C ILE A 271 -20.29 13.17 13.30
N ALA A 272 -19.92 12.65 14.47
CA ALA A 272 -20.86 11.99 15.37
C ALA A 272 -21.98 12.94 15.84
N VAL A 273 -21.64 14.20 16.14
CA VAL A 273 -22.62 15.24 16.54
C VAL A 273 -23.50 15.65 15.35
N LEU A 274 -22.92 15.85 14.17
CA LEU A 274 -23.66 16.23 12.96
C LEU A 274 -24.65 15.15 12.51
N LEU A 275 -24.24 13.89 12.54
CA LEU A 275 -25.10 12.76 12.14
C LEU A 275 -26.11 12.38 13.24
N GLY A 276 -25.79 12.63 14.52
CA GLY A 276 -26.71 12.46 15.64
C GLY A 276 -27.36 11.07 15.69
N ARG A 277 -28.66 10.99 15.40
CA ARG A 277 -29.42 9.71 15.37
C ARG A 277 -29.02 8.81 14.19
N TRP A 278 -28.61 9.38 13.07
CA TRP A 278 -28.22 8.64 11.87
C TRP A 278 -26.86 7.97 12.02
N PHE A 279 -26.02 8.49 12.90
CA PHE A 279 -24.74 7.85 13.24
C PHE A 279 -24.92 6.43 13.78
N TRP A 280 -26.05 6.15 14.44
CA TRP A 280 -26.34 4.84 15.04
C TRP A 280 -27.17 3.93 14.15
N TRP A 281 -27.63 4.39 12.99
CA TRP A 281 -28.47 3.61 12.09
C TRP A 281 -27.76 2.32 11.63
N PRO A 282 -28.40 1.13 11.71
CA PRO A 282 -29.83 0.85 11.99
C PRO A 282 -30.20 0.65 13.48
N THR A 283 -29.26 0.75 14.41
CA THR A 283 -29.57 0.70 15.85
C THR A 283 -30.28 1.98 16.26
N VAL A 284 -31.57 1.88 16.60
CA VAL A 284 -32.36 3.02 17.08
C VAL A 284 -31.92 3.39 18.50
N VAL A 285 -31.11 4.43 18.63
CA VAL A 285 -30.75 5.04 19.91
C VAL A 285 -31.71 6.20 20.16
N TYR A 286 -32.62 6.03 21.13
CA TYR A 286 -33.54 7.09 21.53
C TYR A 286 -32.74 8.21 22.24
N PRO A 287 -32.73 9.44 21.71
CA PRO A 287 -32.22 10.59 22.46
C PRO A 287 -33.07 10.72 23.73
N ARG A 288 -32.46 10.72 24.92
CA ARG A 288 -33.21 11.08 26.14
C ARG A 288 -33.73 12.52 25.99
N GLY A 289 -35.05 12.62 25.93
CA GLY A 289 -35.85 13.84 25.72
C GLY A 289 -37.33 13.48 25.52
N ASP A 290 -37.60 12.28 25.01
CA ASP A 290 -38.95 11.83 24.62
C ASP A 290 -39.50 10.75 25.58
N ASN A 291 -38.74 10.41 26.62
CA ASN A 291 -39.29 9.69 27.74
C ASN A 291 -40.16 10.68 28.48
N HIS A 292 -41.46 10.65 28.17
CA HIS A 292 -42.49 10.91 29.16
C HIS A 292 -41.94 10.36 30.47
N PHE A 293 -41.62 11.27 31.39
CA PHE A 293 -41.53 10.91 32.79
C PHE A 293 -42.70 9.97 33.00
N ARG A 294 -42.41 8.75 33.46
CA ARG A 294 -43.36 8.08 34.31
C ARG A 294 -43.62 9.14 35.37
N GLN A 295 -44.70 9.90 35.21
CA GLN A 295 -45.18 10.78 36.26
C GLN A 295 -45.18 9.86 37.47
N PRO A 296 -44.51 10.21 38.58
CA PRO A 296 -44.70 9.46 39.80
C PRO A 296 -46.21 9.39 39.96
N SER A 297 -46.81 8.20 39.85
CA SER A 297 -48.24 8.07 40.03
C SER A 297 -48.57 8.78 41.34
N PRO A 298 -49.58 9.67 41.38
CA PRO A 298 -49.97 10.32 42.63
C PRO A 298 -50.11 9.22 43.67
N ARG A 299 -49.29 9.28 44.74
CA ARG A 299 -49.49 8.37 45.87
C ARG A 299 -50.96 8.50 46.26
N PRO A 300 -51.72 7.40 46.34
CA PRO A 300 -53.07 7.48 46.87
C PRO A 300 -52.97 8.07 48.27
N ALA A 301 -53.65 9.18 48.50
CA ALA A 301 -53.83 9.74 49.83
C ALA A 301 -54.72 8.75 50.60
N GLY A 302 -54.10 7.87 51.38
CA GLY A 302 -54.81 6.87 52.17
C GLY A 302 -53.84 5.89 52.81
N ASP A 303 -53.26 6.26 53.95
CA ASP A 303 -53.74 5.81 55.26
C ASP A 303 -52.74 6.35 56.31
N GLU A 304 -53.10 7.46 56.94
CA GLU A 304 -52.33 8.10 58.00
C GLU A 304 -52.58 7.36 59.33
N ARG A 305 -52.26 6.06 59.36
CA ARG A 305 -52.48 5.18 60.53
C ARG A 305 -51.30 4.26 60.90
N ASP A 306 -50.10 4.53 60.41
CA ASP A 306 -48.90 3.75 60.78
C ASP A 306 -47.75 4.62 61.32
N THR A 307 -48.06 5.65 62.11
CA THR A 307 -47.07 6.21 63.04
C THR A 307 -47.15 5.46 64.37
N VAL A 308 -46.57 4.25 64.40
CA VAL A 308 -46.26 3.58 65.67
C VAL A 308 -45.14 4.38 66.33
N ALA A 309 -45.44 4.96 67.50
CA ALA A 309 -44.47 5.65 68.33
C ALA A 309 -43.33 4.70 68.72
N VAL A 310 -42.09 5.07 68.41
CA VAL A 310 -40.89 4.40 68.91
C VAL A 310 -40.72 4.76 70.39
N PRO A 311 -40.75 3.80 71.34
CA PRO A 311 -40.46 4.12 72.73
C PRO A 311 -38.97 4.44 72.89
N ALA A 312 -38.68 5.59 73.49
CA ALA A 312 -37.32 5.94 73.91
C ALA A 312 -36.87 4.99 75.02
N GLN A 313 -35.75 4.29 74.81
CA GLN A 313 -35.08 3.52 75.86
C GLN A 313 -34.24 4.48 76.71
N THR A 314 -34.57 4.54 78.00
CA THR A 314 -33.68 4.97 79.10
C THR A 314 -32.78 3.83 79.53
#